data_AF-A0A453D1I5-F1
#
_entry.id   AF-A0A453D1I5-F1
#
_cell.length_a   1.000
_cell.length_b   1.000
_cell.length_c   1.000
_cell.angle_alpha   90.00
_cell.angle_beta   90.00
_cell.angle_gamma   90.00
#
_symmetry.space_group_name_H-M   'P 1'
#
loop_
_entity.id
_entity.type
_entity.pdbx_description
1 polymer ?
#
loop_
_entity_poly.entity_id
_entity_poly.type
_entity_poly.pdbx_seq_one_letter_code
_entity_poly.pdbx_strand_id
1 'polypeptide(L)'
;NQAGSSCMPPNNSMIHGGICPSSATAGEQSSSSNMLVIAKPKGPAHDVNDITKGEEHVRIPIINEGGNGILPPPFHYIPRNITFQNAYVSLSLARIGDDNCCSDCFGDCLAEPIPCACAAETGGDFAYTRDGLLKEEFLNSCLSVLPKFYCKICSRERVKIVNSESPNAKVNPCKGHPIRKFIKECWSKCGCARNCGNRVVQRGISRHLQASCFLNPWRKRMGTAGC
;
A
#
# COMPACT_ATOMS: atom_id res chain seq x y z
N ASN A 1 2.33 50.14 -36.84
CA ASN A 1 2.80 48.90 -37.51
C ASN A 1 2.56 47.75 -36.54
N GLN A 2 1.35 47.16 -36.44
CA GLN A 2 0.87 46.02 -37.26
C GLN A 2 2.01 45.05 -37.62
N ALA A 3 1.99 43.73 -37.43
CA ALA A 3 1.08 42.69 -36.92
C ALA A 3 1.97 41.43 -36.71
N GLY A 4 1.63 40.29 -36.11
CA GLY A 4 0.39 39.68 -35.61
C GLY A 4 0.75 38.60 -34.56
N SER A 5 -0.14 38.28 -33.60
CA SER A 5 -1.21 37.26 -33.67
C SER A 5 -0.63 35.82 -33.68
N SER A 6 -0.90 34.94 -32.71
CA SER A 6 -2.23 34.56 -32.22
C SER A 6 -2.17 33.90 -30.82
N CYS A 7 -3.25 34.08 -30.05
CA CYS A 7 -3.48 33.55 -28.71
C CYS A 7 -4.73 32.63 -28.71
N MET A 8 -4.83 31.79 -27.65
CA MET A 8 -6.02 31.13 -27.03
C MET A 8 -6.48 29.76 -27.58
N PRO A 9 -7.21 28.91 -26.80
CA PRO A 9 -7.23 28.67 -25.34
C PRO A 9 -7.45 27.15 -24.95
N PRO A 10 -7.67 26.75 -23.67
CA PRO A 10 -7.72 25.36 -23.23
C PRO A 10 -9.11 24.73 -23.37
N ASN A 11 -9.16 23.41 -23.59
CA ASN A 11 -10.42 22.69 -23.80
C ASN A 11 -10.99 22.20 -22.46
N ASN A 12 -12.14 22.75 -22.07
CA ASN A 12 -12.95 22.33 -20.94
C ASN A 12 -14.36 22.06 -21.48
N SER A 13 -14.90 20.85 -21.31
CA SER A 13 -16.25 20.51 -21.76
C SER A 13 -16.97 19.71 -20.68
N MET A 14 -17.77 20.44 -19.88
CA MET A 14 -18.90 19.91 -19.12
C MET A 14 -20.10 19.80 -20.07
N ILE A 15 -20.87 18.71 -19.98
CA ILE A 15 -22.21 18.63 -20.61
C ILE A 15 -23.25 18.30 -19.53
N HIS A 16 -24.23 19.17 -19.40
CA HIS A 16 -25.46 19.00 -18.63
C HIS A 16 -26.66 19.36 -19.51
N GLY A 17 -27.69 18.51 -19.46
CA GLY A 17 -29.10 18.92 -19.56
C GLY A 17 -29.75 18.97 -20.95
N GLY A 18 -30.75 18.12 -21.16
CA GLY A 18 -31.79 18.26 -22.18
C GLY A 18 -32.96 17.33 -21.89
N ILE A 19 -34.09 17.91 -21.47
CA ILE A 19 -35.35 17.25 -21.07
C ILE A 19 -36.34 17.22 -22.26
N CYS A 20 -37.01 16.07 -22.43
CA CYS A 20 -38.41 15.69 -22.84
C CYS A 20 -39.34 16.76 -23.50
N PRO A 21 -40.43 16.37 -24.25
CA PRO A 21 -41.32 15.22 -23.96
C PRO A 21 -42.03 14.54 -25.16
N SER A 22 -42.65 13.38 -24.91
CA SER A 22 -44.07 13.11 -25.24
C SER A 22 -44.56 11.77 -24.69
N SER A 23 -45.78 11.83 -24.18
CA SER A 23 -46.66 10.84 -23.57
C SER A 23 -47.01 9.62 -24.45
N ALA A 24 -47.19 8.44 -23.85
CA ALA A 24 -48.52 7.87 -23.55
C ALA A 24 -48.50 6.38 -23.15
N THR A 25 -49.41 6.05 -22.23
CA THR A 25 -50.00 4.75 -21.87
C THR A 25 -49.28 3.84 -20.85
N ALA A 26 -49.93 3.73 -19.70
CA ALA A 26 -49.71 2.74 -18.66
C ALA A 26 -50.25 1.37 -19.12
N GLY A 27 -49.41 0.35 -19.05
CA GLY A 27 -49.79 -1.05 -19.15
C GLY A 27 -49.19 -1.80 -17.98
N GLU A 28 -50.04 -2.29 -17.09
CA GLU A 28 -49.66 -3.23 -16.03
C GLU A 28 -49.05 -4.49 -16.65
N GLN A 29 -47.81 -4.82 -16.27
CA GLN A 29 -47.28 -6.17 -16.46
C GLN A 29 -46.75 -6.68 -15.12
N SER A 30 -47.57 -7.52 -14.50
CA SER A 30 -47.18 -8.41 -13.42
C SER A 30 -46.19 -9.44 -13.98
N SER A 31 -44.90 -9.28 -13.69
CA SER A 31 -43.91 -10.34 -13.87
C SER A 31 -43.58 -10.97 -12.53
N SER A 32 -44.39 -11.96 -12.16
CA SER A 32 -44.03 -12.93 -11.11
C SER A 32 -42.99 -13.90 -11.70
N SER A 33 -41.72 -13.51 -11.64
CA SER A 33 -40.61 -14.42 -11.93
C SER A 33 -40.08 -14.98 -10.61
N ASN A 34 -40.76 -15.99 -10.06
CA ASN A 34 -40.22 -16.84 -9.00
C ASN A 34 -39.12 -17.74 -9.58
N MET A 35 -37.95 -17.16 -9.88
CA MET A 35 -36.78 -17.96 -10.20
C MET A 35 -36.24 -18.59 -8.91
N LEU A 36 -36.42 -19.90 -8.80
CA LEU A 36 -35.78 -20.73 -7.79
C LEU A 36 -34.26 -20.52 -7.90
N VAL A 37 -33.69 -19.73 -6.99
CA VAL A 37 -32.24 -19.61 -6.85
C VAL A 37 -31.75 -20.96 -6.32
N ILE A 38 -31.38 -21.87 -7.22
CA ILE A 38 -30.64 -23.07 -6.86
C ILE A 38 -29.33 -22.59 -6.27
N ALA A 39 -29.21 -22.70 -4.94
CA ALA A 39 -27.97 -22.40 -4.24
C ALA A 39 -26.89 -23.31 -4.83
N LYS A 40 -25.97 -22.73 -5.61
CA LYS A 40 -24.79 -23.45 -6.06
C LYS A 40 -24.12 -24.05 -4.82
N PRO A 41 -23.68 -25.32 -4.85
CA PRO A 41 -22.89 -25.87 -3.76
C PRO A 41 -21.75 -24.90 -3.48
N LYS A 42 -21.59 -24.52 -2.20
CA LYS A 42 -20.52 -23.62 -1.77
C LYS A 42 -19.21 -24.25 -2.25
N GLY A 43 -18.61 -23.64 -3.28
CA GLY A 43 -17.31 -24.07 -3.79
C GLY A 43 -16.27 -24.08 -2.67
N PRO A 44 -15.13 -24.73 -2.86
CA PRO A 44 -14.06 -24.74 -1.88
C PRO A 44 -13.76 -23.30 -1.43
N ALA A 45 -13.57 -23.13 -0.12
CA ALA A 45 -13.37 -21.81 0.49
C ALA A 45 -12.18 -21.04 -0.11
N HIS A 46 -11.23 -21.76 -0.69
CA HIS A 46 -9.99 -21.26 -1.28
C HIS A 46 -9.68 -22.01 -2.57
N ASP A 47 -9.02 -21.34 -3.51
CA ASP A 47 -8.28 -22.02 -4.55
C ASP A 47 -6.94 -22.49 -3.95
N VAL A 48 -6.80 -23.81 -3.82
CA VAL A 48 -5.61 -24.43 -3.23
C VAL A 48 -4.36 -24.23 -4.08
N ASN A 49 -4.52 -23.98 -5.39
CA ASN A 49 -3.41 -23.78 -6.31
C ASN A 49 -2.94 -22.33 -6.32
N ASP A 50 -3.82 -21.38 -5.98
CA ASP A 50 -3.48 -19.97 -5.92
C ASP A 50 -4.44 -19.18 -5.01
N ILE A 51 -4.00 -18.89 -3.78
CA ILE A 51 -4.78 -18.09 -2.83
C ILE A 51 -5.01 -16.65 -3.31
N THR A 52 -4.19 -16.18 -4.24
CA THR A 52 -4.26 -14.81 -4.76
C THR A 52 -5.34 -14.65 -5.83
N LYS A 53 -5.84 -15.77 -6.39
CA LYS A 53 -6.82 -15.77 -7.50
C LYS A 53 -6.34 -14.96 -8.71
N GLY A 54 -5.03 -14.97 -8.98
CA GLY A 54 -4.41 -14.22 -10.06
C GLY A 54 -4.17 -12.72 -9.79
N GLU A 55 -4.41 -12.24 -8.57
CA GLU A 55 -4.13 -10.83 -8.20
C GLU A 55 -2.63 -10.53 -8.11
N GLU A 56 -1.78 -11.55 -7.93
CA GLU A 56 -0.32 -11.44 -7.95
C GLU A 56 0.28 -11.95 -9.27
N HIS A 57 1.51 -11.51 -9.58
CA HIS A 57 2.25 -11.99 -10.76
C HIS A 57 2.67 -13.47 -10.66
N VAL A 58 2.67 -14.02 -9.45
CA VAL A 58 3.03 -15.40 -9.15
C VAL A 58 1.90 -16.07 -8.38
N ARG A 59 1.63 -17.33 -8.71
CA ARG A 59 0.68 -18.15 -7.95
C ARG A 59 1.25 -18.48 -6.58
N ILE A 60 0.40 -18.43 -5.56
CA ILE A 60 0.77 -18.80 -4.19
C ILE A 60 -0.11 -19.99 -3.75
N PRO A 61 0.34 -21.23 -3.93
CA PRO A 61 -0.42 -22.41 -3.52
C PRO A 61 -0.41 -22.60 -2.00
N ILE A 62 -1.41 -23.33 -1.50
CA ILE A 62 -1.44 -23.82 -0.11
C ILE A 62 -0.80 -25.20 -0.07
N ILE A 63 0.22 -25.36 0.78
CA ILE A 63 0.80 -26.66 1.14
C ILE A 63 0.33 -27.10 2.53
N ASN A 64 -0.02 -28.37 2.68
CA ASN A 64 -0.41 -28.96 3.96
C ASN A 64 0.51 -30.13 4.29
N GLU A 65 1.65 -29.82 4.91
CA GLU A 65 2.62 -30.83 5.35
C GLU A 65 2.17 -31.61 6.59
N GLY A 66 1.13 -31.13 7.30
CA GLY A 66 0.64 -31.68 8.58
C GLY A 66 -0.48 -32.72 8.49
N GLY A 67 -0.88 -33.13 7.28
CA GLY A 67 -1.57 -34.40 7.04
C GLY A 67 -3.06 -34.52 7.35
N ASN A 68 -3.79 -33.45 7.68
CA ASN A 68 -5.23 -33.54 7.96
C ASN A 68 -6.14 -32.87 6.91
N GLY A 69 -5.58 -32.35 5.81
CA GLY A 69 -6.35 -31.71 4.73
C GLY A 69 -7.09 -30.43 5.15
N ILE A 70 -6.85 -29.91 6.36
CA ILE A 70 -7.55 -28.74 6.88
C ILE A 70 -7.04 -27.49 6.16
N LEU A 71 -7.94 -26.88 5.40
CA LEU A 71 -7.71 -25.59 4.75
C LEU A 71 -7.89 -24.42 5.73
N PRO A 72 -7.32 -23.24 5.43
CA PRO A 72 -7.62 -22.00 6.14
C PRO A 72 -9.13 -21.76 6.26
N PRO A 73 -9.61 -21.07 7.31
CA PRO A 73 -10.92 -20.42 7.26
C PRO A 73 -11.04 -19.52 6.02
N PRO A 74 -12.24 -19.37 5.42
CA PRO A 74 -12.43 -18.48 4.26
C PRO A 74 -11.89 -17.07 4.51
N PHE A 75 -11.17 -16.52 3.54
CA PHE A 75 -10.65 -15.16 3.56
C PHE A 75 -10.63 -14.60 2.14
N HIS A 76 -10.55 -13.28 2.03
CA HIS A 76 -10.36 -12.59 0.76
C HIS A 76 -8.93 -12.10 0.69
N TYR A 77 -8.17 -12.59 -0.29
CA TYR A 77 -6.85 -12.05 -0.59
C TYR A 77 -7.00 -10.61 -1.10
N ILE A 78 -6.12 -9.74 -0.64
CA ILE A 78 -6.08 -8.33 -1.02
C ILE A 78 -4.61 -8.00 -1.32
N PRO A 79 -4.23 -7.73 -2.59
CA PRO A 79 -2.83 -7.50 -2.98
C PRO A 79 -2.27 -6.16 -2.49
N ARG A 80 -3.15 -5.19 -2.17
CA ARG A 80 -2.77 -3.83 -1.75
C ARG A 80 -3.70 -3.33 -0.66
N ASN A 81 -3.15 -2.58 0.30
CA ASN A 81 -3.95 -1.97 1.36
C ASN A 81 -5.14 -1.19 0.77
N ILE A 82 -6.34 -1.45 1.29
CA ILE A 82 -7.55 -0.72 0.93
C ILE A 82 -7.77 0.34 2.00
N THR A 83 -7.97 1.59 1.57
CA THR A 83 -8.33 2.67 2.48
C THR A 83 -9.76 2.49 2.96
N PHE A 84 -9.94 2.23 4.24
CA PHE A 84 -11.24 2.23 4.87
C PHE A 84 -11.53 3.63 5.40
N GLN A 85 -12.70 4.21 5.07
CA GLN A 85 -13.01 5.62 5.38
C GLN A 85 -12.89 5.96 6.87
N ASN A 86 -13.10 4.98 7.76
CA ASN A 86 -12.98 5.15 9.21
C ASN A 86 -11.67 4.59 9.79
N ALA A 87 -10.73 4.13 8.95
CA ALA A 87 -9.42 3.71 9.44
C ALA A 87 -8.61 4.95 9.82
N TYR A 88 -8.45 5.15 11.13
CA TYR A 88 -7.54 6.15 11.66
C TYR A 88 -6.09 5.68 11.48
N VAL A 89 -5.49 6.03 10.34
CA VAL A 89 -4.08 5.76 10.07
C VAL A 89 -3.31 7.03 10.39
N SER A 90 -2.80 7.15 11.63
CA SER A 90 -1.94 8.27 12.04
C SER A 90 -0.51 8.09 11.49
N LEU A 91 -0.36 8.05 10.17
CA LEU A 91 0.95 8.16 9.55
C LEU A 91 1.25 9.64 9.39
N SER A 92 2.10 10.19 10.26
CA SER A 92 2.81 11.41 9.94
C SER A 92 3.87 11.02 8.91
N LEU A 93 3.48 10.93 7.63
CA LEU A 93 4.40 10.88 6.50
C LEU A 93 5.03 12.25 6.39
N ALA A 94 5.97 12.55 7.30
CA ALA A 94 6.79 13.72 7.15
C ALA A 94 7.41 13.65 5.73
N ARG A 95 7.12 14.66 4.90
CA ARG A 95 7.90 15.02 3.71
C ARG A 95 7.67 14.26 2.40
N ILE A 96 6.56 13.56 2.20
CA ILE A 96 6.18 13.12 0.84
C ILE A 96 5.01 13.95 0.34
N GLY A 97 5.28 15.24 0.12
CA GLY A 97 4.42 16.11 -0.68
C GLY A 97 4.52 15.81 -2.18
N ASP A 98 3.61 16.37 -2.96
CA ASP A 98 3.49 16.16 -4.40
C ASP A 98 4.75 16.46 -5.21
N ASP A 99 5.61 17.33 -4.68
CA ASP A 99 6.84 17.76 -5.33
C ASP A 99 8.05 16.85 -4.99
N ASN A 100 7.88 15.84 -4.13
CA ASN A 100 8.96 14.93 -3.73
C ASN A 100 9.18 13.83 -4.78
N CYS A 101 9.58 14.27 -5.98
CA CYS A 101 9.87 13.46 -7.15
C CYS A 101 11.21 13.88 -7.78
N CYS A 102 11.84 12.99 -8.55
CA CYS A 102 12.96 13.36 -9.39
C CYS A 102 12.45 13.68 -10.80
N SER A 103 12.21 14.96 -11.09
CA SER A 103 11.68 15.43 -12.39
C SER A 103 12.67 15.24 -13.54
N ASP A 104 13.96 15.46 -13.26
CA ASP A 104 14.99 15.59 -14.30
C ASP A 104 15.77 14.31 -14.56
N CYS A 105 15.42 13.21 -13.87
CA CYS A 105 16.05 11.92 -14.10
C CYS A 105 15.50 11.27 -15.37
N PHE A 106 16.38 10.63 -16.14
CA PHE A 106 16.04 9.80 -17.28
C PHE A 106 16.61 8.38 -17.10
N GLY A 107 15.86 7.35 -17.50
CA GLY A 107 16.32 5.96 -17.34
C GLY A 107 16.35 5.48 -15.88
N ASP A 108 17.46 4.88 -15.47
CA ASP A 108 17.63 4.24 -14.16
C ASP A 108 18.38 5.15 -13.16
N CYS A 109 17.71 5.55 -12.07
CA CYS A 109 18.33 6.40 -11.05
C CYS A 109 19.50 5.73 -10.31
N LEU A 110 19.62 4.39 -10.31
CA LEU A 110 20.77 3.69 -9.72
C LEU A 110 21.96 3.62 -10.68
N ALA A 111 21.77 3.98 -11.95
CA ALA A 111 22.84 4.06 -12.94
C ALA A 111 23.59 5.40 -12.88
N GLU A 112 22.91 6.45 -12.41
CA GLU A 112 23.45 7.80 -12.36
C GLU A 112 24.53 7.96 -11.27
N PRO A 113 25.61 8.72 -11.54
CA PRO A 113 26.68 8.95 -10.58
C PRO A 113 26.24 9.82 -9.40
N ILE A 114 25.19 10.64 -9.58
CA ILE A 114 24.67 11.54 -8.56
C ILE A 114 23.26 11.07 -8.16
N PRO A 115 23.03 10.76 -6.86
CA PRO A 115 21.72 10.37 -6.38
C PRO A 115 20.65 11.43 -6.63
N CYS A 116 19.48 11.00 -7.08
CA CYS A 116 18.36 11.89 -7.35
C CYS A 116 17.65 12.37 -6.08
N ALA A 117 16.73 13.34 -6.23
CA ALA A 117 15.91 13.88 -5.14
C ALA A 117 15.20 12.79 -4.30
N CYS A 118 14.82 11.64 -4.89
CA CYS A 118 14.20 10.56 -4.13
C CYS A 118 15.13 9.89 -3.11
N ALA A 119 16.46 9.94 -3.31
CA ALA A 119 17.43 9.40 -2.37
C ALA A 119 17.63 10.31 -1.15
N ALA A 120 17.28 11.60 -1.24
CA ALA A 120 17.50 12.57 -0.17
C ALA A 120 16.83 12.15 1.15
N GLU A 121 15.61 11.65 1.07
CA GLU A 121 14.85 11.16 2.24
C GLU A 121 15.43 9.86 2.84
N THR A 122 16.23 9.12 2.08
CA THR A 122 16.97 7.94 2.55
C THR A 122 18.42 8.31 2.96
N GLY A 123 18.73 9.60 3.14
CA GLY A 123 20.03 10.08 3.59
C GLY A 123 21.04 10.30 2.45
N GLY A 124 20.55 10.51 1.23
CA GLY A 124 21.39 10.77 0.06
C GLY A 124 21.90 9.50 -0.63
N ASP A 125 21.38 8.33 -0.28
CA ASP A 125 21.71 7.07 -0.95
C ASP A 125 20.46 6.21 -1.17
N PHE A 126 20.52 5.33 -2.16
CA PHE A 126 19.48 4.36 -2.44
C PHE A 126 19.58 3.15 -1.53
N ALA A 127 18.44 2.62 -1.09
CA ALA A 127 18.38 1.42 -0.26
C ALA A 127 18.66 0.12 -1.04
N TYR A 128 18.63 0.17 -2.37
CA TYR A 128 18.68 -1.01 -3.24
C TYR A 128 19.96 -1.12 -4.04
N THR A 129 20.38 -2.34 -4.32
CA THR A 129 21.36 -2.70 -5.35
C THR A 129 20.69 -2.69 -6.73
N ARG A 130 21.49 -2.74 -7.81
CA ARG A 130 20.98 -2.85 -9.18
C ARG A 130 20.19 -4.15 -9.42
N ASP A 131 20.45 -5.18 -8.64
CA ASP A 131 19.72 -6.46 -8.68
C ASP A 131 18.38 -6.40 -7.92
N GLY A 132 18.04 -5.25 -7.33
CA GLY A 132 16.81 -5.06 -6.56
C GLY A 132 16.86 -5.70 -5.17
N LEU A 133 18.05 -5.98 -4.64
CA LEU A 133 18.25 -6.42 -3.26
C LEU A 133 18.48 -5.22 -2.34
N LEU A 134 18.21 -5.36 -1.05
CA LEU A 134 18.60 -4.33 -0.09
C LEU A 134 20.12 -4.33 0.06
N LYS A 135 20.70 -3.12 0.08
CA LYS A 135 22.11 -2.93 0.38
C LYS A 135 22.41 -3.34 1.84
N GLU A 136 23.54 -3.98 2.06
CA GLU A 136 23.92 -4.49 3.38
C GLU A 136 24.13 -3.35 4.38
N GLU A 137 24.73 -2.25 3.95
CA GLU A 137 24.91 -1.03 4.74
C GLU A 137 23.58 -0.44 5.20
N PHE A 138 22.53 -0.51 4.36
CA PHE A 138 21.20 -0.06 4.73
C PHE A 138 20.59 -0.99 5.79
N LEU A 139 20.67 -2.31 5.59
CA LEU A 139 20.20 -3.31 6.54
C LEU A 139 20.88 -3.18 7.90
N ASN A 140 22.21 -3.14 7.92
CA ASN A 140 23.00 -2.99 9.15
C ASN A 140 22.62 -1.71 9.90
N SER A 141 22.38 -0.62 9.19
CA SER A 141 21.94 0.62 9.82
C SER A 141 20.53 0.54 10.42
N CYS A 142 19.62 -0.26 9.84
CA CYS A 142 18.28 -0.50 10.39
C CYS A 142 18.31 -1.39 11.65
N LEU A 143 19.30 -2.28 11.78
CA LEU A 143 19.49 -3.15 12.93
C LEU A 143 20.28 -2.50 14.07
N SER A 144 20.96 -1.38 13.80
CA SER A 144 21.73 -0.63 14.79
C SER A 144 20.85 0.06 15.84
N VAL A 145 21.48 0.56 16.91
CA VAL A 145 20.78 1.32 17.96
C VAL A 145 20.15 2.57 17.35
N LEU A 146 18.81 2.59 17.31
CA LEU A 146 18.09 3.70 16.69
C LEU A 146 18.23 4.99 17.51
N PRO A 147 18.62 6.11 16.88
CA PRO A 147 18.62 7.39 17.55
C PRO A 147 17.20 7.75 18.01
N LYS A 148 17.10 8.44 19.15
CA LYS A 148 15.82 8.85 19.73
C LYS A 148 15.61 10.35 19.55
N PHE A 149 14.46 10.72 18.99
CA PHE A 149 13.97 12.09 18.98
C PHE A 149 13.19 12.40 20.26
N TYR A 150 13.45 13.54 20.89
CA TYR A 150 12.75 13.98 22.09
C TYR A 150 11.84 15.16 21.78
N CYS A 151 10.53 14.94 21.90
CA CYS A 151 9.54 15.99 21.65
C CYS A 151 9.56 17.03 22.78
N LYS A 152 9.51 18.32 22.43
CA LYS A 152 9.23 19.40 23.40
C LYS A 152 7.86 19.22 24.07
N ILE A 153 6.90 18.76 23.27
CA ILE A 153 5.54 18.44 23.69
C ILE A 153 5.22 17.03 23.20
N CYS A 154 5.10 16.07 24.11
CA CYS A 154 4.85 14.67 23.75
C CYS A 154 3.38 14.30 23.88
N SER A 155 2.69 14.04 22.76
CA SER A 155 1.29 13.60 22.76
C SER A 155 1.09 12.31 23.56
N ARG A 156 2.06 11.38 23.50
CA ARG A 156 1.99 10.11 24.24
C ARG A 156 2.02 10.31 25.75
N GLU A 157 2.82 11.26 26.26
CA GLU A 157 2.83 11.56 27.69
C GLU A 157 1.62 12.43 28.10
N ARG A 158 1.10 13.28 27.21
CA ARG A 158 -0.14 14.04 27.46
C ARG A 158 -1.38 13.16 27.61
N VAL A 159 -1.56 12.17 26.73
CA VAL A 159 -2.73 11.27 26.80
C VAL A 159 -2.74 10.46 28.10
N LYS A 160 -1.58 10.10 28.65
CA LYS A 160 -1.49 9.41 29.94
C LYS A 160 -2.00 10.25 31.10
N ILE A 161 -1.88 11.57 31.03
CA ILE A 161 -2.38 12.49 32.07
C ILE A 161 -3.90 12.59 31.98
N VAL A 162 -4.44 12.76 30.78
CA VAL A 162 -5.89 12.83 30.56
C VAL A 162 -6.58 11.55 31.02
N ASN A 163 -5.92 10.40 30.83
CA ASN A 163 -6.41 9.11 31.30
C ASN A 163 -6.05 8.80 32.76
N SER A 164 -5.32 9.67 33.46
CA SER A 164 -5.01 9.50 34.87
C SER A 164 -6.03 10.25 35.72
N GLU A 165 -6.60 9.58 36.72
CA GLU A 165 -7.61 10.14 37.64
C GLU A 165 -7.03 11.17 38.61
N SER A 166 -5.75 11.55 38.48
CA SER A 166 -5.08 12.46 39.40
C SER A 166 -5.15 13.91 38.92
N PRO A 167 -5.81 14.83 39.65
CA PRO A 167 -5.92 16.25 39.29
C PRO A 167 -4.58 16.99 39.20
N ASN A 168 -3.49 16.42 39.74
CA ASN A 168 -2.16 17.01 39.81
C ASN A 168 -1.09 16.25 38.99
N ALA A 169 -1.49 15.42 38.03
CA ALA A 169 -0.56 14.65 37.22
C ALA A 169 0.32 15.56 36.34
N LYS A 170 1.62 15.63 36.67
CA LYS A 170 2.62 16.37 35.89
C LYS A 170 2.95 15.63 34.60
N VAL A 171 3.18 16.38 33.51
CA VAL A 171 3.65 15.80 32.24
C VAL A 171 5.06 15.24 32.44
N ASN A 172 5.21 13.93 32.33
CA ASN A 172 6.52 13.30 32.34
C ASN A 172 7.35 13.77 31.13
N PRO A 173 8.69 13.89 31.28
CA PRO A 173 9.56 14.16 30.15
C PRO A 173 9.41 13.08 29.08
N CYS A 174 9.57 13.47 27.81
CA CYS A 174 9.50 12.54 26.69
C CYS A 174 10.55 11.43 26.87
N LYS A 175 10.13 10.16 26.76
CA LYS A 175 11.04 8.99 26.83
C LYS A 175 11.80 8.72 25.52
N GLY A 176 11.67 9.61 24.55
CA GLY A 176 12.25 9.50 23.22
C GLY A 176 11.40 8.65 22.26
N HIS A 177 11.45 9.01 20.98
CA HIS A 177 10.81 8.31 19.87
C HIS A 177 11.89 7.75 18.93
N PRO A 178 11.89 6.46 18.61
CA PRO A 178 12.89 5.89 17.72
C PRO A 178 12.74 6.51 16.32
N ILE A 179 13.83 7.05 15.80
CA ILE A 179 13.92 7.48 14.39
C ILE A 179 14.33 6.25 13.60
N ARG A 180 13.46 5.82 12.69
CA ARG A 180 13.73 4.72 11.77
C ARG A 180 14.18 5.27 10.44
N LYS A 181 15.09 4.57 9.77
CA LYS A 181 15.28 4.78 8.34
C LYS A 181 14.04 4.29 7.60
N PHE A 182 13.70 5.00 6.52
CA PHE A 182 12.65 4.59 5.61
C PHE A 182 13.19 4.63 4.19
N ILE A 183 12.58 3.82 3.34
CA ILE A 183 12.92 3.74 1.94
C ILE A 183 11.95 4.64 1.18
N LYS A 184 12.49 5.57 0.40
CA LYS A 184 11.72 6.40 -0.52
C LYS A 184 11.95 5.95 -1.96
N GLU A 185 11.00 5.19 -2.48
CA GLU A 185 11.00 4.79 -3.89
C GLU A 185 10.61 5.95 -4.81
N CYS A 186 11.09 5.89 -6.06
CA CYS A 186 10.59 6.70 -7.15
C CYS A 186 9.12 6.35 -7.40
N TRP A 187 8.29 7.34 -7.76
CA TRP A 187 6.84 7.19 -7.82
C TRP A 187 6.26 7.72 -9.13
N SER A 188 4.94 7.80 -9.25
CA SER A 188 4.27 8.07 -10.53
C SER A 188 4.65 9.40 -11.18
N LYS A 189 5.07 10.39 -10.38
CA LYS A 189 5.49 11.73 -10.81
C LYS A 189 6.99 11.88 -11.12
N CYS A 190 7.82 10.87 -10.87
CA CYS A 190 9.24 10.92 -11.25
C CYS A 190 9.40 10.84 -12.78
N GLY A 191 10.37 11.56 -13.33
CA GLY A 191 10.78 11.49 -14.75
C GLY A 191 11.53 10.21 -15.12
N CYS A 192 12.10 9.51 -14.13
CA CYS A 192 12.83 8.27 -14.35
C CYS A 192 11.93 7.15 -14.90
N ALA A 193 12.54 6.16 -15.55
CA ALA A 193 11.82 5.05 -16.16
C ALA A 193 11.06 4.19 -15.13
N ARG A 194 10.06 3.44 -15.60
CA ARG A 194 9.23 2.56 -14.76
C ARG A 194 9.97 1.31 -14.27
N ASN A 195 11.03 0.93 -14.96
CA ASN A 195 11.97 -0.12 -14.56
C ASN A 195 13.18 0.42 -13.77
N CYS A 196 13.16 1.68 -13.34
CA CYS A 196 14.19 2.27 -12.48
C CYS A 196 14.47 1.39 -11.26
N GLY A 197 15.75 1.23 -10.89
CA GLY A 197 16.20 0.41 -9.78
C GLY A 197 15.61 0.83 -8.43
N ASN A 198 15.24 2.11 -8.26
CA ASN A 198 14.58 2.62 -7.05
C ASN A 198 13.06 2.42 -7.05
N ARG A 199 12.57 1.35 -7.71
CA ARG A 199 11.16 0.96 -7.79
C ARG A 199 11.00 -0.54 -7.50
N VAL A 200 11.48 -1.05 -6.38
CA VAL A 200 11.53 -2.50 -6.09
C VAL A 200 10.21 -3.01 -5.52
N VAL A 201 9.77 -2.49 -4.38
CA VAL A 201 8.58 -2.94 -3.65
C VAL A 201 7.31 -2.70 -4.49
N GLN A 202 7.24 -1.59 -5.21
CA GLN A 202 6.09 -1.29 -6.06
C GLN A 202 5.90 -2.27 -7.24
N ARG A 203 6.90 -3.11 -7.56
CA ARG A 203 6.78 -4.17 -8.59
C ARG A 203 5.98 -5.40 -8.10
N GLY A 204 5.70 -5.50 -6.80
CA GLY A 204 4.95 -6.61 -6.23
C GLY A 204 5.78 -7.88 -6.05
N ILE A 205 5.09 -8.97 -5.71
CA ILE A 205 5.72 -10.26 -5.42
C ILE A 205 6.22 -10.89 -6.72
N SER A 206 7.51 -11.25 -6.75
CA SER A 206 8.17 -11.85 -7.91
C SER A 206 8.76 -13.24 -7.66
N ARG A 207 8.82 -13.69 -6.40
CA ARG A 207 9.37 -14.99 -6.02
C ARG A 207 8.25 -16.00 -5.84
N HIS A 208 8.51 -17.27 -6.18
CA HIS A 208 7.58 -18.35 -5.90
C HIS A 208 7.49 -18.57 -4.39
N LEU A 209 6.27 -18.46 -3.85
CA LEU A 209 5.97 -18.61 -2.43
C LEU A 209 4.97 -19.73 -2.24
N GLN A 210 4.99 -20.33 -1.05
CA GLN A 210 4.01 -21.33 -0.64
C GLN A 210 3.42 -20.95 0.73
N ALA A 211 2.11 -21.09 0.87
CA ALA A 211 1.41 -20.84 2.12
C ALA A 211 1.24 -22.16 2.89
N SER A 212 1.71 -22.22 4.13
CA SER A 212 1.65 -23.44 4.96
C SER A 212 0.74 -23.26 6.17
N CYS A 213 -0.07 -24.27 6.45
CA CYS A 213 -0.95 -24.31 7.62
C CYS A 213 -0.35 -25.19 8.70
N PHE A 214 0.03 -24.60 9.84
CA PHE A 214 0.51 -25.35 11.01
C PHE A 214 -0.53 -25.32 12.14
N LEU A 215 -0.85 -26.50 12.68
CA LEU A 215 -1.57 -26.62 13.94
C LEU A 215 -0.57 -26.68 15.08
N ASN A 216 -0.41 -25.59 15.85
CA ASN A 216 0.16 -25.75 17.20
C ASN A 216 -0.94 -26.32 18.11
N PRO A 217 -0.63 -27.30 18.98
CA PRO A 217 -1.60 -27.92 19.89
C PRO A 217 -2.37 -26.93 20.79
N TRP A 218 -1.84 -25.72 20.94
CA TRP A 218 -2.40 -24.67 21.79
C TRP A 218 -2.86 -23.39 21.03
N ARG A 219 -2.71 -23.31 19.70
CA ARG A 219 -3.18 -22.17 18.85
C ARG A 219 -3.01 -22.45 17.34
N LYS A 220 -4.02 -22.12 16.51
CA LYS A 220 -3.90 -22.16 15.03
C LYS A 220 -3.02 -21.00 14.55
N ARG A 221 -1.93 -21.25 13.82
CA ARG A 221 -1.06 -20.18 13.28
C ARG A 221 -0.58 -20.53 11.87
N MET A 222 -0.65 -19.57 10.96
CA MET A 222 -0.18 -19.72 9.57
C MET A 222 1.20 -19.10 9.41
N GLY A 223 2.00 -19.68 8.51
CA GLY A 223 3.31 -19.17 8.12
C GLY A 223 3.51 -19.30 6.61
N THR A 224 4.31 -18.41 6.03
CA THR A 224 4.77 -18.50 4.64
C THR A 224 6.22 -19.00 4.65
N ALA A 225 6.54 -19.89 3.72
CA ALA A 225 7.90 -20.35 3.46
C ALA A 225 8.29 -19.97 2.04
N GLY A 226 9.54 -19.50 1.86
CA GLY A 226 10.16 -19.33 0.56
C GLY A 226 10.96 -20.58 0.20
N CYS A 227 10.91 -21.00 -1.07
CA CYS A 227 11.80 -22.01 -1.62
C CYS A 227 13.15 -21.41 -1.98
#